data_AF-A0A7K7FFV0-F1
#
_entry.id   AF-A0A7K7FFV0-F1
#
_cell.length_a   1.000
_cell.length_b   1.000
_cell.length_c   1.000
_cell.angle_alpha   90.00
_cell.angle_beta   90.00
_cell.angle_gamma   90.00
#
_symmetry.space_group_name_H-M   'P 1'
#
loop_
_entity.id
_entity.type
_entity.pdbx_description
1 polymer ?
#
loop_
_entity_poly.entity_id
_entity_poly.type
_entity_poly.pdbx_seq_one_letter_code
_entity_poly.pdbx_strand_id
1 'polypeptide(L)'
;IPGIPGSPGQPGRNGRDGENGLKGERGDMGEKGDPGEPGYPGKVGPRGPPGSKGLPGLMGPPGPQGDSGDYKSTLKSAFSAARTFSSYPRRDQPIRFDRIITNEKGHYENRYGRFICRVPGIYYFTYHVT
;
A
#
# COMPACT_ATOMS: atom_id res chain seq x y z
N ILE A 1 -112.50 -11.90 53.78
CA ILE A 1 -112.54 -13.21 54.49
C ILE A 1 -113.04 -14.23 53.45
N PRO A 2 -112.51 -15.47 53.41
CA PRO A 2 -111.71 -16.10 52.34
C PRO A 2 -112.43 -16.38 51.01
N GLY A 3 -111.66 -16.61 49.94
CA GLY A 3 -112.08 -16.59 48.54
C GLY A 3 -112.84 -17.82 47.99
N ILE A 4 -113.44 -17.65 46.82
CA ILE A 4 -114.26 -18.63 46.09
C ILE A 4 -113.40 -19.89 45.79
N PRO A 5 -113.85 -21.11 46.17
CA PRO A 5 -113.17 -22.34 45.79
C PRO A 5 -113.06 -22.45 44.28
N GLY A 6 -111.87 -22.78 43.79
CA GLY A 6 -111.62 -22.93 42.36
C GLY A 6 -112.43 -24.10 41.76
N SER A 7 -112.83 -23.97 40.49
CA SER A 7 -113.50 -25.02 39.74
C SER A 7 -112.61 -26.29 39.64
N PRO A 8 -113.16 -27.50 39.87
CA PRO A 8 -112.43 -28.73 39.61
C PRO A 8 -112.01 -28.84 38.14
N GLY A 9 -110.81 -29.38 37.92
CA GLY A 9 -110.10 -29.33 36.64
C GLY A 9 -110.73 -30.13 35.51
N GLN A 10 -110.46 -29.72 34.26
CA GLN A 10 -110.85 -30.43 33.05
C GLN A 10 -110.21 -31.83 32.96
N PRO A 11 -110.85 -32.80 32.27
CA PRO A 11 -110.28 -34.13 32.06
C PRO A 11 -108.90 -34.08 31.41
N GLY A 12 -108.06 -35.05 31.78
CA GLY A 12 -106.75 -35.22 31.15
C GLY A 12 -106.88 -35.56 29.67
N ARG A 13 -105.98 -35.00 28.84
CA ARG A 13 -105.90 -35.34 27.42
C ARG A 13 -105.41 -36.78 27.24
N ASN A 14 -105.88 -37.45 26.18
CA ASN A 14 -105.36 -38.75 25.76
C ASN A 14 -103.83 -38.69 25.56
N GLY A 15 -103.14 -39.80 25.86
CA GLY A 15 -101.72 -39.95 25.59
C GLY A 15 -101.40 -39.84 24.09
N ARG A 16 -100.22 -39.33 23.76
CA ARG A 16 -99.74 -39.25 22.37
C ARG A 16 -99.26 -40.63 21.90
N ASP A 17 -99.44 -40.92 20.61
CA ASP A 17 -98.81 -42.10 19.99
C ASP A 17 -97.28 -42.05 20.15
N GLY A 18 -96.65 -43.22 20.25
CA GLY A 18 -95.19 -43.33 20.36
C GLY A 18 -94.47 -42.89 19.08
N GLU A 19 -93.29 -42.27 19.23
CA GLU A 19 -92.50 -41.80 18.09
C GLU A 19 -91.90 -42.97 17.27
N ASN A 20 -91.82 -42.80 15.95
CA ASN A 20 -91.12 -43.75 15.08
C ASN A 20 -89.62 -43.81 15.44
N GLY A 21 -89.02 -45.01 15.38
CA GLY A 21 -87.57 -45.18 15.62
C GLY A 21 -86.70 -44.43 14.60
N LEU A 22 -85.56 -43.92 15.06
CA LEU A 22 -84.63 -43.13 14.25
C LEU A 22 -83.93 -44.00 13.18
N LYS A 23 -83.71 -43.43 11.99
CA LYS A 23 -82.91 -44.05 10.92
C LYS A 23 -81.43 -44.08 11.32
N GLY A 24 -80.74 -45.20 11.08
CA GLY A 24 -79.30 -45.34 11.35
C GLY A 24 -78.43 -44.35 10.55
N GLU A 25 -77.33 -43.90 11.17
CA GLU A 25 -76.41 -42.92 10.59
C GLU A 25 -75.56 -43.51 9.45
N ARG A 26 -75.16 -42.66 8.48
CA ARG A 26 -74.23 -43.03 7.41
C ARG A 26 -72.80 -43.02 7.97
N GLY A 27 -72.01 -44.05 7.68
CA GLY A 27 -70.60 -44.11 8.12
C GLY A 27 -69.74 -42.98 7.56
N ASP A 28 -68.71 -42.60 8.32
CA ASP A 28 -67.84 -41.46 8.02
C ASP A 28 -66.96 -41.66 6.77
N MET A 29 -66.60 -40.56 6.12
CA MET A 29 -65.67 -40.54 4.99
C MET A 29 -64.22 -40.72 5.49
N GLY A 30 -63.43 -41.58 4.83
CA GLY A 30 -62.03 -41.81 5.21
C GLY A 30 -61.16 -40.57 5.10
N GLU A 31 -60.12 -40.49 5.94
CA GLU A 31 -59.22 -39.34 6.01
C GLU A 31 -58.37 -39.16 4.74
N LYS A 32 -58.05 -37.90 4.41
CA LYS A 32 -57.20 -37.54 3.27
C LYS A 32 -55.73 -37.82 3.63
N GLY A 33 -54.98 -38.43 2.71
CA GLY A 33 -53.54 -38.68 2.91
C GLY A 33 -52.70 -37.40 3.04
N ASP A 34 -51.57 -37.52 3.72
CA ASP A 34 -50.66 -36.39 4.01
C ASP A 34 -49.95 -35.83 2.76
N PRO A 35 -49.60 -34.53 2.74
CA PRO A 35 -48.75 -33.95 1.71
C PRO A 35 -47.34 -34.56 1.68
N GLY A 36 -46.73 -34.64 0.49
CA GLY A 36 -45.33 -35.08 0.34
C GLY A 36 -44.31 -34.09 0.94
N GLU A 37 -43.11 -34.58 1.24
CA GLU A 37 -42.04 -33.77 1.83
C GLU A 37 -41.48 -32.69 0.87
N PRO A 38 -41.01 -31.54 1.38
CA PRO A 38 -40.33 -30.53 0.58
C PRO A 38 -39.01 -31.03 -0.05
N GLY A 39 -38.66 -30.51 -1.24
CA GLY A 39 -37.40 -30.81 -1.89
C GLY A 39 -36.17 -30.21 -1.18
N TYR A 40 -35.00 -30.79 -1.42
CA TYR A 40 -33.73 -30.33 -0.83
C TYR A 40 -33.28 -28.95 -1.34
N PRO A 41 -32.57 -28.14 -0.51
CA PRO A 41 -31.95 -26.88 -0.94
C PRO A 41 -30.92 -27.07 -2.06
N GLY A 42 -30.80 -26.07 -2.94
CA GLY A 42 -29.77 -26.04 -3.99
C GLY A 42 -28.34 -25.91 -3.44
N LYS A 43 -27.34 -26.28 -4.26
CA LYS A 43 -25.91 -26.18 -3.89
C LYS A 43 -25.44 -24.72 -3.82
N VAL A 44 -24.49 -24.43 -2.94
CA VAL A 44 -23.82 -23.12 -2.82
C VAL A 44 -22.99 -22.83 -4.07
N GLY A 45 -23.04 -21.59 -4.57
CA GLY A 45 -22.29 -21.15 -5.74
C GLY A 45 -20.76 -21.05 -5.52
N PRO A 46 -19.97 -20.95 -6.60
CA PRO A 46 -18.51 -20.85 -6.50
C PRO A 46 -18.04 -19.52 -5.91
N ARG A 47 -16.82 -19.51 -5.34
CA ARG A 47 -16.15 -18.30 -4.86
C ARG A 47 -15.81 -17.37 -6.03
N GLY A 48 -15.98 -16.07 -5.83
CA GLY A 48 -15.60 -15.04 -6.81
C GLY A 48 -14.08 -14.94 -7.05
N PRO A 49 -13.65 -14.30 -8.16
CA PRO A 49 -12.24 -14.15 -8.50
C PRO A 49 -11.48 -13.21 -7.54
N PRO A 50 -10.14 -13.32 -7.46
CA PRO A 50 -9.31 -12.36 -6.73
C PRO A 50 -9.44 -10.93 -7.27
N GLY A 51 -9.26 -9.93 -6.38
CA GLY A 51 -9.23 -8.52 -6.77
C GLY A 51 -8.01 -8.16 -7.65
N SER A 52 -8.09 -7.00 -8.32
CA SER A 52 -7.00 -6.47 -9.15
C SER A 52 -5.80 -6.02 -8.31
N LYS A 53 -4.60 -6.00 -8.93
CA LYS A 53 -3.39 -5.42 -8.31
C LYS A 53 -3.56 -3.90 -8.16
N GLY A 54 -3.02 -3.34 -7.08
CA GLY A 54 -2.97 -1.90 -6.85
C GLY A 54 -2.09 -1.16 -7.87
N LEU A 55 -2.30 0.15 -8.00
CA LEU A 55 -1.52 1.01 -8.88
C LEU A 55 -0.07 1.23 -8.36
N PRO A 56 0.91 1.48 -9.24
CA PRO A 56 2.25 1.91 -8.84
C PRO A 56 2.23 3.20 -7.99
N GLY A 57 3.21 3.34 -7.10
CA GLY A 57 3.40 4.57 -6.32
C GLY A 57 3.83 5.76 -7.19
N LEU A 58 3.69 6.97 -6.64
CA LEU A 58 4.10 8.22 -7.31
C LEU A 58 5.62 8.34 -7.42
N MET A 59 6.09 9.05 -8.44
CA MET A 59 7.50 9.42 -8.59
C MET A 59 7.95 10.35 -7.45
N GLY A 60 9.18 10.17 -6.96
CA GLY A 60 9.77 11.04 -5.95
C GLY A 60 10.02 12.48 -6.45
N PRO A 61 10.22 13.44 -5.54
CA PRO A 61 10.52 14.82 -5.91
C PRO A 61 11.91 14.98 -6.54
N PRO A 62 12.17 16.06 -7.30
CA PRO A 62 13.52 16.42 -7.76
C PRO A 62 14.51 16.57 -6.60
N GLY A 63 15.79 16.29 -6.87
CA GLY A 63 16.88 16.53 -5.91
C GLY A 63 17.12 18.02 -5.64
N PRO A 64 17.86 18.36 -4.56
CA PRO A 64 18.20 19.74 -4.22
C PRO A 64 19.11 20.37 -5.28
N GLN A 65 19.05 21.71 -5.38
CA GLN A 65 19.97 22.49 -6.21
C GLN A 65 21.40 22.39 -5.65
N GLY A 66 22.40 22.25 -6.53
CA GLY A 66 23.81 22.23 -6.13
C GLY A 66 24.31 23.59 -5.61
N ASP A 67 25.35 23.55 -4.78
CA ASP A 67 25.95 24.75 -4.20
C ASP A 67 26.48 25.72 -5.27
N SER A 68 26.29 27.02 -5.03
CA SER A 68 26.89 28.06 -5.88
C SER A 68 28.41 28.11 -5.70
N GLY A 69 29.15 28.02 -6.80
CA GLY A 69 30.61 28.11 -6.76
C GLY A 69 31.09 29.52 -6.39
N ASP A 70 31.84 29.65 -5.30
CA ASP A 70 32.44 30.92 -4.87
C ASP A 70 33.79 31.17 -5.59
N TYR A 71 33.71 31.70 -6.81
CA TYR A 71 34.89 32.00 -7.65
C TYR A 71 35.56 33.33 -7.31
N LYS A 72 35.04 34.10 -6.33
CA LYS A 72 35.59 35.40 -5.97
C LYS A 72 36.52 35.28 -4.75
N SER A 73 37.80 35.10 -5.05
CA SER A 73 38.93 35.89 -4.49
C SER A 73 39.92 35.33 -3.46
N THR A 74 39.88 34.08 -3.00
CA THR A 74 40.90 33.63 -2.00
C THR A 74 41.75 32.41 -2.38
N LEU A 75 41.28 31.53 -3.27
CA LEU A 75 41.92 30.24 -3.51
C LEU A 75 42.69 30.18 -4.85
N LYS A 76 43.74 31.01 -5.01
CA LYS A 76 44.64 30.95 -6.18
C LYS A 76 45.72 29.91 -5.96
N SER A 77 46.04 29.10 -6.96
CA SER A 77 47.16 28.14 -6.94
C SER A 77 47.83 28.10 -8.31
N ALA A 78 49.05 28.60 -8.40
CA ALA A 78 49.86 28.60 -9.62
C ALA A 78 51.35 28.52 -9.28
N PHE A 79 52.12 27.89 -10.16
CA PHE A 79 53.58 27.89 -10.11
C PHE A 79 54.16 27.82 -11.53
N SER A 80 55.39 28.27 -11.66
CA SER A 80 56.25 28.07 -12.83
C SER A 80 57.66 27.80 -12.32
N ALA A 81 58.32 26.77 -12.87
CA ALA A 81 59.65 26.36 -12.45
C ALA A 81 60.43 25.80 -13.64
N ALA A 82 61.76 25.93 -13.59
CA ALA A 82 62.69 25.42 -14.58
C ALA A 82 63.66 24.43 -13.94
N ARG A 83 64.17 23.51 -14.75
CA ARG A 83 65.24 22.59 -14.38
C ARG A 83 66.57 23.18 -14.85
N THR A 84 67.56 23.24 -13.97
CA THR A 84 68.93 23.68 -14.31
C THR A 84 69.98 22.57 -14.18
N PHE A 85 69.59 21.41 -13.66
CA PHE A 85 70.47 20.24 -13.59
C PHE A 85 70.84 19.72 -14.98
N SER A 86 72.15 19.58 -15.22
CA SER A 86 72.73 19.00 -16.43
C SER A 86 72.57 17.48 -16.51
N SER A 87 72.32 16.81 -15.39
CA SER A 87 72.11 15.36 -15.36
C SER A 87 70.71 14.98 -15.84
N TYR A 88 70.65 13.92 -16.65
CA TYR A 88 69.39 13.38 -17.11
C TYR A 88 68.59 12.77 -15.94
N PRO A 89 67.27 13.03 -15.84
CA PRO A 89 66.46 12.42 -14.81
C PRO A 89 66.46 10.89 -14.96
N ARG A 90 66.51 10.17 -13.82
CA ARG A 90 66.32 8.72 -13.79
C ARG A 90 64.87 8.40 -14.17
N ARG A 91 64.64 7.33 -14.95
CA ARG A 91 63.28 6.94 -15.42
C ARG A 91 62.26 6.82 -14.29
N ASP A 92 62.69 6.35 -13.11
CA ASP A 92 61.79 6.07 -11.98
C ASP A 92 61.76 7.19 -10.94
N GLN A 93 62.32 8.37 -11.25
CA GLN A 93 62.33 9.51 -10.34
C GLN A 93 61.53 10.68 -10.90
N PRO A 94 60.76 11.40 -10.06
CA PRO A 94 60.11 12.63 -10.47
C PRO A 94 61.12 13.63 -11.04
N ILE A 95 60.75 14.29 -12.13
CA ILE A 95 61.56 15.37 -12.68
C ILE A 95 61.50 16.55 -11.70
N ARG A 96 62.68 16.90 -11.18
CA ARG A 96 62.84 18.05 -10.28
C ARG A 96 63.12 19.30 -11.10
N PHE A 97 62.28 20.32 -10.92
CA PHE A 97 62.50 21.68 -11.41
C PHE A 97 62.98 22.51 -10.23
N ASP A 98 64.30 22.66 -10.12
CA ASP A 98 64.98 23.26 -8.98
C ASP A 98 64.80 24.79 -8.92
N ARG A 99 64.73 25.46 -10.07
CA ARG A 99 64.64 26.91 -10.18
C ARG A 99 63.19 27.36 -10.22
N ILE A 100 62.71 27.93 -9.13
CA ILE A 100 61.37 28.54 -9.06
C ILE A 100 61.36 29.86 -9.84
N ILE A 101 60.38 30.01 -10.74
CA ILE A 101 60.08 31.28 -11.44
C ILE A 101 58.93 31.98 -10.71
N THR A 102 57.82 31.27 -10.47
CA THR A 102 56.72 31.72 -9.62
C THR A 102 56.22 30.57 -8.74
N ASN A 103 55.91 30.84 -7.48
CA ASN A 103 55.34 29.84 -6.56
C ASN A 103 54.79 30.53 -5.29
N GLU A 104 53.99 31.59 -5.46
CA GLU A 104 53.57 32.47 -4.35
C GLU A 104 52.91 31.74 -3.18
N LYS A 105 52.21 30.64 -3.46
CA LYS A 105 51.50 29.84 -2.46
C LYS A 105 52.30 28.63 -1.95
N GLY A 106 53.49 28.38 -2.50
CA GLY A 106 54.31 27.23 -2.09
C GLY A 106 53.67 25.88 -2.40
N HIS A 107 52.73 25.81 -3.34
CA HIS A 107 52.06 24.56 -3.70
C HIS A 107 52.95 23.66 -4.57
N TYR A 108 54.06 24.17 -5.11
CA TYR A 108 55.10 23.36 -5.73
C TYR A 108 56.32 23.20 -4.81
N GLU A 109 56.75 21.97 -4.58
CA GLU A 109 57.91 21.63 -3.77
C GLU A 109 59.07 21.18 -4.68
N ASN A 110 60.08 22.03 -4.82
CA ASN A 110 61.20 21.84 -5.76
C ASN A 110 62.16 20.72 -5.32
N ARG A 111 62.26 20.42 -4.02
CA ARG A 111 63.10 19.34 -3.51
C ARG A 111 62.71 17.97 -4.07
N TYR A 112 61.42 17.77 -4.29
CA TYR A 112 60.87 16.49 -4.76
C TYR A 112 60.28 16.58 -6.17
N GLY A 113 60.16 17.78 -6.74
CA GLY A 113 59.55 17.99 -8.05
C GLY A 113 58.04 17.73 -8.05
N ARG A 114 57.34 18.07 -6.97
CA ARG A 114 55.92 17.72 -6.78
C ARG A 114 55.05 18.96 -6.56
N PHE A 115 53.93 19.00 -7.26
CA PHE A 115 52.81 19.87 -6.92
C PHE A 115 51.94 19.20 -5.85
N ILE A 116 51.56 19.96 -4.82
CA ILE A 116 50.68 19.53 -3.74
C ILE A 116 49.38 20.32 -3.87
N CYS A 117 48.30 19.62 -4.19
CA CYS A 117 46.97 20.20 -4.27
C CYS A 117 46.50 20.60 -2.86
N ARG A 118 46.49 21.91 -2.58
CA ARG A 118 45.92 22.49 -1.35
C ARG A 118 44.51 23.04 -1.55
N VAL A 119 44.14 23.29 -2.81
CA VAL A 119 42.85 23.82 -3.22
C VAL A 119 42.21 22.83 -4.19
N PRO A 120 41.10 22.17 -3.86
CA PRO A 120 40.40 21.30 -4.81
C PRO A 120 39.91 22.10 -6.03
N GLY A 121 40.04 21.54 -7.22
CA GLY A 121 39.61 22.22 -8.45
C GLY A 121 40.23 21.63 -9.71
N ILE A 122 39.96 22.29 -10.82
CA ILE A 122 40.54 21.94 -12.12
C ILE A 122 41.84 22.72 -12.31
N TYR A 123 42.88 22.00 -12.73
CA TYR A 123 44.22 22.53 -12.92
C TYR A 123 44.72 22.32 -14.34
N TYR A 124 45.50 23.28 -14.83
CA TYR A 124 46.20 23.20 -16.12
C TYR A 124 47.69 23.07 -15.86
N PHE A 125 48.29 22.01 -16.39
CA PHE A 125 49.74 21.77 -16.34
C PHE A 125 50.31 21.80 -17.76
N THR A 126 51.41 22.53 -17.92
CA THR A 126 52.16 22.58 -19.18
C THR A 126 53.65 22.50 -18.87
N TYR A 127 54.42 21.96 -19.80
CA TYR A 127 55.86 21.91 -19.72
C TYR A 127 56.46 22.02 -21.13
N HIS A 128 57.66 22.57 -21.20
CA HIS A 128 58.45 22.64 -22.42
C HIS A 128 59.83 22.06 -22.15
N VAL A 129 60.32 21.24 -23.08
CA VAL A 129 61.68 20.68 -23.04
C VAL A 129 62.37 21.14 -24.31
N THR A 130 63.56 21.71 -24.16
CA THR A 130 64.46 22.09 -25.25
C THR A 130 65.53 21.03 -25.41
#